data_AF-A0A0C2WXT5-F1
#
_entry.id   AF-A0A0C2WXT5-F1
#
_cell.length_a   1.000
_cell.length_b   1.000
_cell.length_c   1.000
_cell.angle_alpha   90.00
_cell.angle_beta   90.00
_cell.angle_gamma   90.00
#
_symmetry.space_group_name_H-M   'P 1'
#
loop_
_entity.id
_entity.type
_entity.pdbx_description
1 polymer ?
#
loop_
_entity_poly.entity_id
_entity_poly.type
_entity_poly.pdbx_seq_one_letter_code
_entity_poly.pdbx_strand_id
1 'polypeptide(L)'
;IDGGGPRGISQLEILKHVLEKISGDTDDIPLKRPCEVFAMIGGTGTGGLIAIFLVVLEMTVNDALETFTDFVNKVFKEPDHNP
;
A
#
# COMPACT_ATOMS: atom_id res chain seq x y z
N ILE A 1 -4.25 1.42 8.86
CA ILE A 1 -4.53 1.88 7.48
C ILE A 1 -6.03 2.12 7.38
N ASP A 2 -6.43 3.34 7.09
CA ASP A 2 -7.85 3.72 7.16
C ASP A 2 -8.55 3.55 5.81
N GLY A 3 -9.86 3.33 5.85
CA GLY A 3 -10.69 3.34 4.67
C GLY A 3 -10.72 4.73 4.02
N GLY A 4 -10.67 4.78 2.69
CA GLY A 4 -10.63 6.07 2.00
C GLY A 4 -10.78 6.03 0.48
N GLY A 5 -11.00 4.85 -0.11
CA GLY A 5 -11.05 4.70 -1.56
C GLY A 5 -9.66 4.94 -2.18
N PRO A 6 -9.57 5.74 -3.26
CA PRO A 6 -8.30 6.12 -3.89
C PRO A 6 -7.26 6.72 -2.95
N ARG A 7 -7.69 7.36 -1.85
CA ARG A 7 -6.80 7.97 -0.84
C ARG A 7 -5.87 6.97 -0.14
N GLY A 8 -6.11 5.66 -0.30
CA GLY A 8 -5.19 4.63 0.17
C GLY A 8 -3.79 4.71 -0.47
N ILE A 9 -3.67 5.28 -1.68
CA ILE A 9 -2.38 5.52 -2.35
C ILE A 9 -1.48 6.42 -1.49
N SER A 10 -2.03 7.52 -0.95
CA SER A 10 -1.26 8.42 -0.07
C SER A 10 -0.81 7.74 1.21
N GLN A 11 -1.60 6.83 1.77
CA GLN A 11 -1.22 6.10 2.98
C GLN A 11 -0.07 5.11 2.70
N LEU A 12 -0.07 4.47 1.53
CA LEU A 12 1.03 3.60 1.09
C LEU A 12 2.31 4.39 0.82
N GLU A 13 2.22 5.60 0.26
CA GLU A 13 3.37 6.49 0.09
C GLU A 13 3.97 6.92 1.43
N ILE A 14 3.14 7.28 2.41
CA ILE A 14 3.60 7.60 3.77
C ILE A 14 4.29 6.38 4.40
N LEU A 15 3.69 5.19 4.25
CA LEU A 15 4.29 3.95 4.77
C LEU A 15 5.65 3.66 4.13
N LYS A 16 5.80 3.90 2.82
CA LYS A 16 7.06 3.76 2.10
C LYS A 16 8.15 4.65 2.70
N HIS A 17 7.86 5.94 2.86
CA HIS A 17 8.80 6.90 3.47
C HIS A 17 9.17 6.52 4.91
N VAL A 18 8.23 5.94 5.67
CA VAL A 18 8.52 5.42 7.02
C VAL A 18 9.48 4.24 6.97
N LEU A 19 9.26 3.28 6.08
CA LEU A 19 10.13 2.10 5.93
C LEU A 19 11.52 2.47 5.44
N GLU A 20 11.64 3.45 4.54
CA GLU A 20 12.91 3.95 4.04
C GLU A 20 13.72 4.55 5.20
N LYS A 21 13.09 5.38 6.03
CA LYS A 21 13.72 5.92 7.25
C LYS A 21 14.13 4.87 8.26
N ILE A 22 13.37 3.78 8.40
CA ILE A 22 13.70 2.67 9.31
C ILE A 22 14.88 1.86 8.77
N SER A 23 15.00 1.73 7.44
CA SER A 23 16.07 0.96 6.80
C SER A 23 17.41 1.71 6.79
N GLY A 24 17.38 3.03 7.03
CA GLY A 24 18.57 3.90 7.10
C GLY A 24 19.08 4.32 5.72
N ASP A 25 19.95 5.33 5.68
CA ASP A 25 20.52 5.91 4.44
C ASP A 25 21.62 5.02 3.80
N THR A 26 21.55 3.69 3.97
CA THR A 26 22.54 2.78 3.37
C THR A 26 21.95 2.21 2.09
N ASP A 27 22.38 2.73 0.94
CA ASP A 27 21.88 2.37 -0.40
C ASP A 27 21.93 0.86 -0.73
N ASP A 28 22.72 0.08 0.02
CA ASP A 28 22.89 -1.36 -0.20
C ASP A 28 21.87 -2.25 0.53
N ILE A 29 21.01 -1.70 1.41
CA ILE A 29 20.05 -2.51 2.16
C ILE A 29 18.68 -2.48 1.47
N PRO A 30 18.17 -3.62 0.98
CA PRO A 30 16.83 -3.67 0.39
C PRO A 30 15.77 -3.34 1.45
N LEU A 31 14.77 -2.57 1.02
CA LEU A 31 13.66 -2.17 1.89
C LEU A 31 12.94 -3.41 2.43
N LYS A 32 12.86 -3.52 3.76
CA LYS A 32 12.15 -4.63 4.41
C LYS A 32 10.66 -4.63 4.09
N ARG A 33 10.06 -5.81 4.04
CA ARG A 33 8.62 -5.95 3.89
C ARG A 33 7.91 -5.41 5.14
N PRO A 34 6.72 -4.81 5.02
CA PRO A 34 6.02 -4.28 6.18
C PRO A 34 5.77 -5.32 7.28
N CYS A 35 5.49 -6.57 6.91
CA CYS A 35 5.27 -7.67 7.86
C CYS A 35 6.54 -8.09 8.64
N GLU A 36 7.74 -7.73 8.18
CA GLU A 36 9.00 -7.96 8.89
C GLU A 36 9.32 -6.84 9.90
N VAL A 37 8.70 -5.67 9.72
CA VAL A 37 8.94 -4.46 10.53
C VAL A 37 7.85 -4.28 11.59
N PHE A 38 6.59 -4.54 11.24
CA PHE A 38 5.45 -4.33 12.12
C PHE A 38 4.91 -5.67 12.63
N ALA A 39 4.84 -5.82 13.95
CA ALA A 39 4.25 -7.00 14.59
C ALA A 39 2.75 -7.19 14.25
N MET A 40 2.07 -6.12 13.84
CA MET A 40 0.67 -6.14 13.43
C MET A 40 0.41 -5.04 12.40
N ILE A 41 -0.37 -5.36 11.38
CA ILE A 41 -0.92 -4.38 10.44
C ILE A 41 -2.43 -4.61 10.37
N GLY A 42 -3.19 -3.54 10.56
CA GLY A 42 -4.65 -3.56 10.49
C GLY A 42 -5.18 -2.46 9.58
N GLY A 43 -6.38 -2.67 9.06
CA GLY A 43 -7.09 -1.63 8.34
C GLY A 43 -8.57 -1.91 8.12
N THR A 44 -9.29 -0.87 7.73
CA THR A 44 -10.75 -0.88 7.51
C THR A 44 -11.08 -0.42 6.10
N GLY A 45 -12.16 -0.95 5.49
CA GLY A 45 -12.51 -0.63 4.10
C GLY A 45 -11.38 -0.96 3.12
N THR A 46 -10.99 0.00 2.26
CA THR A 46 -9.82 -0.14 1.37
C THR A 46 -8.52 -0.37 2.13
N GLY A 47 -8.41 0.13 3.36
CA GLY A 47 -7.26 -0.14 4.22
C GLY A 47 -7.17 -1.59 4.67
N GLY A 48 -8.29 -2.31 4.74
CA GLY A 48 -8.32 -3.75 4.99
C GLY A 48 -7.75 -4.55 3.81
N LEU A 49 -8.09 -4.16 2.57
CA LEU A 49 -7.49 -4.75 1.37
C LEU A 49 -5.97 -4.52 1.33
N ILE A 50 -5.53 -3.29 1.64
CA ILE A 50 -4.10 -2.98 1.77
C ILE A 50 -3.45 -3.84 2.86
N ALA A 51 -4.08 -4.01 4.02
CA ALA A 51 -3.55 -4.88 5.08
C ALA A 51 -3.36 -6.34 4.61
N ILE A 52 -4.27 -6.86 3.78
CA ILE A 52 -4.13 -8.18 3.16
C ILE A 52 -2.92 -8.23 2.21
N PHE A 53 -2.72 -7.21 1.36
CA PHE A 53 -1.55 -7.14 0.47
C PHE A 53 -0.24 -7.19 1.27
N LEU A 54 -0.16 -6.41 2.36
CA LEU A 54 1.07 -6.27 3.12
C LEU A 54 1.38 -7.47 4.03
N VAL A 55 0.36 -8.13 4.60
CA VAL A 55 0.56 -9.20 5.60
C VAL A 55 0.35 -10.59 5.02
N VAL A 56 -0.74 -10.80 4.28
CA VAL A 56 -1.12 -12.14 3.82
C VAL A 56 -0.38 -12.50 2.54
N LEU A 57 -0.23 -11.52 1.63
CA LEU A 57 0.52 -11.69 0.39
C LEU A 57 2.00 -11.32 0.55
N GLU A 58 2.39 -10.82 1.74
CA GLU A 58 3.75 -10.38 2.07
C GLU A 58 4.38 -9.46 1.01
N MET A 59 3.55 -8.61 0.40
CA MET A 59 4.01 -7.68 -0.63
C MET A 59 4.93 -6.63 -0.03
N THR A 60 5.91 -6.19 -0.82
CA THR A 60 6.64 -4.96 -0.47
C THR A 60 5.68 -3.76 -0.56
N VAL A 61 6.05 -2.65 0.09
CA VAL A 61 5.23 -1.44 0.01
C VAL A 61 5.12 -0.91 -1.42
N ASN A 62 6.15 -1.11 -2.26
CA ASN A 62 6.12 -0.72 -3.67
C ASN A 62 5.15 -1.60 -4.48
N ASP A 63 5.21 -2.93 -4.31
CA ASP A 63 4.30 -3.85 -5.02
C ASP A 63 2.85 -3.58 -4.63
N ALA A 64 2.61 -3.33 -3.34
CA ALA A 64 1.28 -3.00 -2.85
C ALA A 64 0.77 -1.65 -3.38
N LEU A 65 1.65 -0.65 -3.52
CA LEU A 65 1.34 0.65 -4.11
C LEU A 65 0.93 0.53 -5.57
N GLU A 66 1.72 -0.21 -6.37
CA GLU A 66 1.41 -0.46 -7.78
C GLU A 66 0.08 -1.23 -7.91
N THR A 67 -0.05 -2.35 -7.20
CA THR A 67 -1.25 -3.19 -7.22
C THR A 67 -2.50 -2.44 -6.80
N PHE A 68 -2.41 -1.63 -5.74
CA PHE A 68 -3.54 -0.83 -5.26
C PHE A 68 -3.90 0.31 -6.21
N THR A 69 -2.91 0.94 -6.85
CA THR A 69 -3.14 1.98 -7.86
C THR A 69 -3.89 1.41 -9.06
N ASP A 70 -3.47 0.24 -9.55
CA ASP A 70 -4.14 -0.48 -10.63
C ASP A 70 -5.56 -0.90 -10.25
N PHE A 71 -5.75 -1.41 -9.03
CA PHE A 71 -7.06 -1.75 -8.49
C PHE A 71 -7.97 -0.52 -8.46
N VAL A 72 -7.49 0.60 -7.94
CA VAL A 72 -8.23 1.86 -7.87
C VAL A 72 -8.62 2.33 -9.28
N ASN A 73 -7.69 2.31 -10.23
CA ASN A 73 -7.95 2.70 -11.61
C ASN A 73 -8.99 1.81 -12.30
N LYS A 74 -9.06 0.52 -11.96
CA LYS A 74 -10.06 -0.40 -12.52
C LYS A 74 -11.44 -0.23 -11.87
N VAL A 75 -11.49 0.03 -10.57
CA VAL A 75 -12.74 0.08 -9.79
C VAL A 75 -13.38 1.46 -9.82
N PHE A 76 -12.59 2.52 -9.85
CA PHE A 76 -13.07 3.91 -9.79
C PHE A 76 -13.01 4.63 -11.14
N LYS A 77 -12.73 3.94 -12.24
CA LYS A 77 -12.98 4.49 -13.57
C LYS A 77 -14.48 4.74 -13.71
N GLU A 78 -14.86 5.97 -14.05
CA GLU A 78 -16.24 6.28 -14.41
C GLU A 78 -16.65 5.38 -15.59
N PRO A 79 -17.87 4.81 -15.58
CA PRO A 79 -18.37 4.11 -16.75
C PRO A 79 -18.43 5.11 -17.91
N ASP A 80 -17.93 4.72 -19.08
CA ASP A 80 -18.00 5.52 -20.31
C ASP A 80 -19.43 6.06 -20.48
N HIS A 81 -19.60 7.36 -20.25
CA HIS A 81 -20.85 8.05 -20.54
C HIS A 81 -20.81 8.40 -22.02
N ASN A 82 -21.06 7.41 -22.87
CA ASN A 82 -21.32 7.66 -24.28
C ASN A 82 -22.83 7.96 -24.44
N PRO A 83 -23.23 9.22 -24.71
CA PRO A 83 -24.63 9.58 -24.91
C PRO A 83 -25.24 8.97 -26.18
#